data_AF-A0A378L8Y2-F1
#
_entry.id   AF-A0A378L8Y2-F1
#
_cell.length_a   1.000
_cell.length_b   1.000
_cell.length_c   1.000
_cell.angle_alpha   90.00
_cell.angle_beta   90.00
_cell.angle_gamma   90.00
#
_symmetry.space_group_name_H-M   'P 1'
#
loop_
_entity.id
_entity.type
_entity.pdbx_description
1 polymer ?
#
loop_
_entity_poly.entity_id
_entity_poly.type
_entity_poly.pdbx_seq_one_letter_code
_entity_poly.pdbx_strand_id
1 'polypeptide(L)' 'MDKGLDNRSRDKGGTIRKKRNDTKIKTLRNLYGKNFAPSYDSDETLKILLEKEHKKSLSEFLKEVR' A
#
# COMPACT_ATOMS: atom_id res chain seq x y z
N MET A 1 13.43 26.14 -18.42
CA MET A 1 12.24 25.35 -18.79
C MET A 1 12.07 24.27 -17.73
N ASP A 2 11.45 24.66 -16.63
CA ASP A 2 11.28 23.82 -15.44
C ASP A 2 10.19 22.75 -15.69
N LYS A 3 10.63 21.56 -16.09
CA LYS A 3 9.81 20.35 -15.95
C LYS A 3 9.85 19.96 -14.48
N GLY A 4 8.94 20.59 -13.72
CA GLY A 4 8.75 20.37 -12.29
C GLY A 4 8.71 18.88 -11.96
N LEU A 5 9.80 18.42 -11.36
CA LEU A 5 9.85 17.54 -10.20
C LEU A 5 8.75 16.49 -10.15
N ASP A 6 9.09 15.32 -10.68
CA ASP A 6 8.72 13.98 -10.22
C ASP A 6 7.76 13.99 -9.02
N ASN A 7 6.52 13.54 -9.25
CA ASN A 7 5.40 13.47 -8.31
C ASN A 7 5.64 12.50 -7.13
N ARG A 8 6.86 12.50 -6.59
CA ARG A 8 7.26 11.82 -5.37
C ARG A 8 6.56 12.49 -4.22
N SER A 9 5.42 11.92 -3.85
CA SER A 9 4.81 12.17 -2.55
C SER A 9 5.83 11.81 -1.48
N ARG A 10 6.55 12.81 -0.99
CA ARG A 10 7.53 12.70 0.08
C ARG A 10 6.73 12.58 1.37
N ASP A 11 6.71 11.38 1.94
CA ASP A 11 6.39 11.24 3.35
C ASP A 11 7.49 12.03 4.11
N LYS A 12 7.07 13.09 4.80
CA LYS A 12 7.91 13.93 5.67
C LYS A 12 7.87 13.44 7.12
N GLY A 13 7.38 12.23 7.38
CA GLY A 13 7.01 11.80 8.72
C GLY A 13 7.71 10.50 9.07
N GLY A 14 8.97 10.59 9.52
CA GLY A 14 9.78 9.49 10.06
C GLY A 14 9.24 8.87 11.36
N THR A 15 7.92 8.76 11.50
CA THR A 15 7.26 7.93 12.50
C THR A 15 6.77 6.69 11.77
N ILE A 16 7.13 5.50 12.26
CA ILE A 16 6.55 4.22 11.84
C ILE A 16 5.06 4.26 12.24
N ARG A 17 4.24 4.98 11.47
CA ARG A 17 2.79 4.94 11.62
C ARG A 17 2.39 3.51 11.23
N LYS A 18 1.68 2.81 12.13
CA LYS A 18 0.88 1.64 11.75
C LYS A 18 0.19 2.00 10.44
N LYS A 19 0.48 1.26 9.36
CA LYS A 19 -0.07 1.56 8.03
C LYS A 19 -1.58 1.70 8.19
N ARG A 20 -2.09 2.88 7.85
CA ARG A 20 -3.50 3.18 8.01
C ARG A 20 -4.29 2.34 7.01
N ASN A 21 -5.48 1.91 7.41
CA ASN A 21 -6.37 1.12 6.57
C ASN A 21 -6.75 1.86 5.26
N ASP A 22 -6.59 3.18 5.20
CA ASP A 22 -6.79 4.02 4.00
C ASP A 22 -5.61 3.98 2.99
N THR A 23 -4.55 3.23 3.26
CA THR A 23 -3.38 3.16 2.36
C THR A 23 -3.79 2.48 1.04
N LYS A 24 -3.56 3.14 -0.10
CA LYS A 24 -3.88 2.58 -1.41
C LYS A 24 -2.99 1.39 -1.80
N ILE A 25 -3.55 0.43 -2.52
CA ILE A 25 -2.84 -0.75 -3.02
C ILE A 25 -1.68 -0.36 -3.94
N LYS A 26 -1.82 0.69 -4.77
CA LYS A 26 -0.67 1.21 -5.56
C LYS A 26 0.53 1.60 -4.71
N THR A 27 0.29 2.23 -3.57
CA THR A 27 1.35 2.61 -2.64
C THR A 27 1.97 1.37 -2.01
N LEU A 28 1.16 0.36 -1.68
CA LEU A 28 1.64 -0.92 -1.18
C LEU A 28 2.45 -1.68 -2.23
N ARG A 29 2.04 -1.68 -3.49
CA ARG A 29 2.80 -2.27 -4.62
C ARG A 29 4.14 -1.59 -4.83
N ASN A 30 4.21 -0.27 -4.69
CA ASN A 30 5.47 0.45 -4.76
C ASN A 30 6.43 0.09 -3.62
N LEU A 31 5.90 -0.28 -2.44
CA LEU A 31 6.70 -0.61 -1.25
C LEU A 31 7.06 -2.10 -1.13
N TYR A 32 6.14 -2.99 -1.47
CA TYR A 32 6.29 -4.45 -1.30
C TYR A 32 6.52 -5.20 -2.61
N GLY A 33 6.29 -4.56 -3.76
CA GLY A 33 6.48 -5.15 -5.08
C GLY A 33 5.21 -5.13 -5.94
N LYS A 34 5.39 -5.12 -7.26
CA LYS A 34 4.28 -5.05 -8.25
C LYS A 34 3.30 -6.22 -8.13
N ASN A 35 3.76 -7.35 -7.60
CA ASN A 35 2.94 -8.54 -7.35
C ASN A 35 2.13 -8.46 -6.05
N PHE A 36 2.15 -7.33 -5.33
CA PHE A 36 1.33 -7.16 -4.14
C PHE A 36 -0.15 -7.01 -4.52
N ALA A 37 -0.98 -7.96 -4.05
CA ALA A 37 -2.43 -8.02 -4.28
C ALA A 37 -2.81 -7.81 -5.76
N PRO A 38 -2.36 -8.66 -6.70
CA PRO A 38 -2.52 -8.42 -8.14
C PRO A 38 -3.99 -8.47 -8.58
N SER A 39 -4.83 -9.21 -7.86
CA SER A 39 -6.27 -9.34 -8.07
C SER A 39 -7.08 -8.11 -7.67
N TYR A 40 -6.44 -7.09 -7.10
CA TYR A 40 -7.10 -5.90 -6.55
C TYR A 40 -6.75 -4.64 -7.34
N ASP A 41 -7.60 -3.64 -7.25
CA ASP A 41 -7.39 -2.39 -7.97
C ASP A 41 -6.34 -1.51 -7.31
N SER A 42 -5.55 -0.83 -8.14
CA SER A 42 -4.48 0.08 -7.66
C SER A 42 -4.99 1.23 -6.79
N ASP A 43 -6.24 1.65 -7.01
CA ASP A 43 -6.90 2.71 -6.22
C ASP A 43 -7.73 2.18 -5.05
N GLU A 44 -7.91 0.87 -4.91
CA GLU A 44 -8.49 0.29 -3.69
C GLU A 44 -7.57 0.51 -2.49
N THR A 45 -8.16 0.45 -1.30
CA THR A 45 -7.45 0.66 -0.03
C THR A 45 -7.11 -0.66 0.63
N LEU A 46 -6.10 -0.62 1.51
CA LEU A 46 -5.70 -1.73 2.35
C LEU A 46 -6.87 -2.27 3.16
N LYS A 47 -7.79 -1.41 3.60
CA LYS A 47 -9.02 -1.81 4.28
C LYS A 47 -9.83 -2.81 3.46
N ILE A 48 -10.13 -2.46 2.21
CA ILE A 48 -10.95 -3.27 1.30
C ILE A 48 -10.25 -4.60 1.02
N LEU A 49 -8.94 -4.57 0.80
CA LEU A 49 -8.12 -5.77 0.65
C LEU A 49 -8.23 -6.69 1.88
N LEU A 50 -8.03 -6.14 3.08
CA LEU A 50 -8.10 -6.92 4.32
C LEU A 50 -9.50 -7.45 4.60
N GLU A 51 -10.55 -6.68 4.29
CA GLU A 51 -11.94 -7.11 4.44
C GLU A 51 -12.29 -8.26 3.47
N LYS A 52 -11.90 -8.16 2.19
CA LYS A 52 -12.14 -9.20 1.18
C LYS A 52 -11.32 -10.47 1.45
N GLU A 53 -10.08 -10.34 1.90
CA GLU A 53 -9.20 -11.47 2.28
C GLU A 53 -9.48 -11.99 3.70
N HIS A 54 -10.44 -11.40 4.43
CA HIS A 54 -10.74 -11.70 5.83
C HIS A 54 -9.52 -11.65 6.77
N LYS A 55 -8.56 -10.76 6.49
CA LYS A 55 -7.34 -10.58 7.29
C LYS A 55 -7.50 -9.43 8.29
N LYS A 56 -6.85 -9.53 9.44
CA LYS A 56 -6.93 -8.51 10.49
C LYS A 56 -5.87 -7.42 10.35
N SER A 57 -4.78 -7.70 9.63
CA SER A 57 -3.69 -6.75 9.43
C SER A 57 -2.85 -7.04 8.20
N LEU A 58 -2.14 -6.03 7.71
CA LEU A 58 -1.18 -6.17 6.62
C LEU A 58 -0.09 -7.21 6.91
N SER A 59 0.39 -7.30 8.15
CA SER A 59 1.41 -8.28 8.54
C SER A 59 0.90 -9.72 8.43
N GLU A 60 -0.39 -9.94 8.67
CA GLU A 60 -1.02 -11.25 8.49
C GLU A 60 -1.13 -11.61 7.01
N PHE A 61 -1.58 -10.66 6.17
CA PHE A 61 -1.59 -10.82 4.72
C PHE A 61 -0.20 -11.13 4.15
N LEU A 62 0.84 -10.41 4.61
CA LEU A 62 2.22 -10.62 4.14
C LEU A 62 2.85 -11.95 4.56
N LYS A 63 2.39 -12.58 5.65
CA LYS A 63 2.88 -13.91 6.04
C LYS A 63 2.42 -15.01 5.10
N GLU A 64 1.27 -14.82 4.47
CA GLU A 64 0.65 -15.81 3.59
C GLU A 64 1.10 -15.70 2.14
N VAL A 65 1.47 -14.49 1.72
CA VAL A 65 2.02 -14.22 0.38
C VAL A 65 3.50 -14.65 0.25
N ARG A 66 4.11 -15.18 1.32
CA ARG A 66 5.54 -15.52 1.38
C ARG A 66 5.86 -16.88 0.77
#